data_AF-N0AW31-F1
#
_entry.id   AF-N0AW31-F1
#
_cell.length_a   1.000
_cell.length_b   1.000
_cell.length_c   1.000
_cell.angle_alpha   90.00
_cell.angle_beta   90.00
_cell.angle_gamma   90.00
#
_symmetry.space_group_name_H-M   'P 1'
#
loop_
_entity.id
_entity.type
_entity.pdbx_description
1 polymer ?
#
loop_
_entity_poly.entity_id
_entity_poly.type
_entity_poly.pdbx_seq_one_letter_code
_entity_poly.pdbx_strand_id
1 'polypeptide(L)'
;MAGRKDEELKDITLLGNQGTNYLFEYSPQILESFDNKHSNRDYFVKFNCPEFTSLCPKTGQPDFATIYISYIPDQKMVESKSLKLYLFSFRNHGDFHEDCMNIIMNDLIELMDPKYIEVWGKFTPRGGISIDPYVNYGKPLTKFEEMAHYRLMNHDLYPEKIDNR
;
A
#
# COMPACT_ATOMS: atom_id res chain seq x y z
N MET A 1 20.58 0.94 24.04
CA MET A 1 19.54 -0.09 23.87
C MET A 1 18.94 0.09 22.49
N ALA A 2 18.94 -0.95 21.67
CA ALA A 2 18.30 -0.91 20.35
C ALA A 2 16.79 -1.13 20.55
N GLY A 3 15.99 -0.08 20.38
CA GLY A 3 14.55 -0.07 20.59
C GLY A 3 13.94 1.32 20.37
N ARG A 4 12.63 1.40 20.21
CA ARG A 4 11.88 2.68 20.26
C ARG A 4 11.51 2.97 21.71
N LYS A 5 11.60 4.24 22.12
CA LYS A 5 11.07 4.71 23.41
C LYS A 5 9.57 4.95 23.26
N ASP A 6 8.81 4.82 24.34
CA ASP A 6 7.36 5.06 24.33
C ASP A 6 6.99 6.47 23.85
N GLU A 7 7.87 7.46 24.07
CA GLU A 7 7.68 8.83 23.59
C GLU A 7 7.66 8.95 22.06
N GLU A 8 8.40 8.08 21.36
CA GLU A 8 8.47 8.04 19.89
C GLU A 8 7.29 7.25 19.28
N LEU A 9 6.42 6.70 20.11
CA LEU A 9 5.24 5.92 19.73
C LEU A 9 3.93 6.59 20.17
N LYS A 10 3.99 7.80 20.75
CA LYS A 10 2.82 8.52 21.28
C LYS A 10 1.73 8.76 20.22
N ASP A 11 2.13 8.91 18.96
CA ASP A 11 1.22 9.14 17.84
C ASP A 11 0.65 7.85 17.24
N ILE A 12 1.09 6.68 17.72
CA ILE A 12 0.55 5.38 17.32
C ILE A 12 -0.49 4.96 18.35
N THR A 13 -1.77 5.10 18.01
CA THR A 13 -2.87 4.81 18.92
C THR A 13 -3.51 3.45 18.66
N LEU A 14 -3.36 2.92 17.45
CA LEU A 14 -4.00 1.68 17.04
C LEU A 14 -3.19 0.47 17.50
N LEU A 15 -1.87 0.49 17.38
CA LEU A 15 -1.02 -0.66 17.70
C LEU A 15 -1.18 -1.10 19.17
N GLY A 16 -1.39 -2.40 19.40
CA GLY A 16 -1.61 -2.97 20.75
C GLY A 16 -3.02 -2.78 21.33
N ASN A 17 -3.88 -1.97 20.69
CA ASN A 17 -5.25 -1.75 21.17
C ASN A 17 -6.17 -2.98 20.96
N GLN A 18 -6.86 -3.43 22.01
CA GLN A 18 -7.78 -4.58 21.96
C GLN A 18 -9.22 -4.21 21.52
N GLY A 19 -9.63 -2.95 21.64
CA GLY A 19 -10.95 -2.44 21.24
C GLY A 19 -10.97 -1.91 19.79
N THR A 20 -10.38 -2.65 18.86
CA THR A 20 -10.26 -2.17 17.47
C THR A 20 -11.61 -2.20 16.77
N ASN A 21 -12.14 -1.02 16.41
CA ASN A 21 -13.32 -0.91 15.57
C ASN A 21 -12.93 -1.05 14.10
N TYR A 22 -13.61 -1.93 13.37
CA TYR A 22 -13.36 -2.15 11.94
C TYR A 22 -14.34 -1.29 11.13
N LEU A 23 -13.82 -0.30 10.43
CA LEU A 23 -14.56 0.47 9.44
C LEU A 23 -14.45 -0.25 8.08
N PHE A 24 -15.58 -0.39 7.39
CA PHE A 24 -15.64 -1.01 6.06
C PHE A 24 -16.01 -0.02 4.95
N GLU A 25 -16.05 1.26 5.30
CA GLU A 25 -16.16 2.38 4.36
C GLU A 25 -14.80 3.06 4.27
N TYR A 26 -14.43 3.51 3.07
CA TYR A 26 -13.14 4.12 2.78
C TYR A 26 -12.76 5.18 3.82
N SER A 27 -11.62 4.95 4.50
CA SER A 27 -11.21 5.72 5.69
C SER A 27 -9.70 5.99 5.71
N PRO A 28 -9.17 6.89 4.85
CA PRO A 28 -7.74 7.20 4.79
C PRO A 28 -7.18 7.78 6.11
N GLN A 29 -8.01 8.47 6.88
CA GLN A 29 -7.67 9.10 8.16
C GLN A 29 -7.25 8.10 9.26
N ILE A 30 -7.45 6.80 9.06
CA ILE A 30 -7.03 5.77 10.02
C ILE A 30 -5.52 5.48 9.94
N LEU A 31 -4.85 5.92 8.88
CA LEU A 31 -3.43 5.73 8.67
C LEU A 31 -2.62 6.51 9.71
N GLU A 32 -1.68 5.81 10.35
CA GLU A 32 -0.74 6.36 11.31
C GLU A 32 0.68 6.19 10.77
N SER A 33 1.58 7.11 11.13
CA SER A 33 2.99 7.02 10.76
C SER A 33 3.90 7.31 11.95
N PHE A 34 5.15 6.86 11.86
CA PHE A 34 6.16 7.06 12.88
C PHE A 34 7.51 7.43 12.25
N ASP A 35 8.41 7.99 13.05
CA ASP A 35 9.68 8.50 12.54
C ASP A 35 10.64 7.39 12.12
N ASN A 36 11.29 7.58 10.98
CA ASN A 36 12.37 6.75 10.46
C ASN A 36 13.68 7.05 11.22
N LYS A 37 14.18 6.10 12.01
CA LYS A 37 15.44 6.21 12.77
C LYS A 37 16.70 6.06 11.90
N HIS A 38 16.56 5.66 10.65
CA HIS A 38 17.65 5.31 9.74
C HIS A 38 17.55 6.09 8.43
N SER A 39 17.11 7.36 8.50
CA SER A 39 16.95 8.25 7.34
C SER A 39 18.25 8.54 6.58
N ASN A 40 19.41 8.24 7.19
CA ASN A 40 20.73 8.42 6.61
C ASN A 40 21.10 7.41 5.51
N ARG A 41 20.25 6.43 5.23
CA ARG A 41 20.45 5.43 4.17
C ARG A 41 19.14 5.08 3.50
N ASP A 42 19.22 4.62 2.26
CA ASP A 42 18.07 4.10 1.53
C ASP A 42 17.92 2.60 1.83
N TYR A 43 16.70 2.18 2.16
CA TYR A 43 16.36 0.78 2.38
C TYR A 43 14.91 0.53 1.98
N PHE A 44 14.62 -0.69 1.52
CA PHE A 44 13.27 -1.09 1.18
C PHE A 44 12.52 -1.63 2.38
N VAL A 45 11.24 -1.29 2.46
CA VAL A 45 10.24 -1.99 3.26
C VAL A 45 9.17 -2.51 2.31
N LYS A 46 8.76 -3.76 2.48
CA LYS A 46 7.71 -4.39 1.68
C LYS A 46 6.61 -4.95 2.57
N PHE A 47 5.37 -4.60 2.27
CA PHE A 47 4.19 -5.26 2.79
C PHE A 47 3.64 -6.22 1.74
N ASN A 48 3.36 -7.45 2.16
CA ASN A 48 2.59 -8.40 1.36
C ASN A 48 1.20 -8.45 1.98
N CYS A 49 0.18 -8.07 1.22
CA CYS A 49 -1.19 -7.91 1.68
C CYS A 49 -2.11 -8.88 0.91
N PRO A 50 -2.09 -10.18 1.23
CA PRO A 50 -2.85 -11.21 0.50
C PRO A 50 -4.35 -11.23 0.81
N GLU A 51 -4.81 -10.38 1.73
CA GLU A 51 -6.18 -10.36 2.25
C GLU A 51 -6.98 -9.13 1.77
N PHE A 52 -6.54 -8.46 0.70
CA PHE A 52 -7.24 -7.29 0.18
C PHE A 52 -8.53 -7.69 -0.54
N THR A 53 -9.60 -6.92 -0.29
CA THR A 53 -10.87 -7.07 -1.00
C THR A 53 -11.61 -5.74 -1.08
N SER A 54 -12.30 -5.52 -2.20
CA SER A 54 -13.18 -4.36 -2.45
C SER A 54 -14.41 -4.80 -3.24
N LEU A 55 -15.30 -3.86 -3.61
CA LEU A 55 -16.46 -4.14 -4.45
C LEU A 55 -16.24 -3.60 -5.87
N CYS A 56 -16.78 -4.31 -6.86
CA CYS A 56 -16.93 -3.77 -8.21
C CYS A 56 -18.04 -2.70 -8.22
N PRO A 57 -17.79 -1.46 -8.68
CA PRO A 57 -18.74 -0.34 -8.55
C PRO A 57 -20.03 -0.55 -9.34
N LYS A 58 -20.00 -1.35 -10.41
CA LYS A 58 -21.18 -1.62 -11.25
C LYS A 58 -22.01 -2.82 -10.79
N THR A 59 -21.34 -3.88 -10.33
CA THR A 59 -22.01 -5.17 -10.06
C THR A 59 -22.21 -5.45 -8.58
N GLY A 60 -21.52 -4.73 -7.69
CA GLY A 60 -21.53 -4.98 -6.25
C GLY A 60 -20.88 -6.29 -5.83
N GLN A 61 -20.29 -7.04 -6.76
CA GLN A 61 -19.60 -8.29 -6.45
C GLN A 61 -18.21 -8.00 -5.83
N PRO A 62 -17.75 -8.83 -4.88
CA PRO A 62 -16.48 -8.65 -4.21
C PRO A 62 -15.29 -9.08 -5.08
N ASP A 63 -14.27 -8.24 -5.13
CA ASP A 63 -12.99 -8.48 -5.77
C ASP A 63 -11.94 -8.81 -4.72
N PHE A 64 -11.02 -9.71 -5.05
CA PHE A 64 -9.95 -10.15 -4.16
C PHE A 64 -8.61 -9.95 -4.85
N ALA A 65 -7.62 -9.49 -4.08
CA ALA A 65 -6.27 -9.32 -4.59
C ALA A 65 -5.22 -9.62 -3.52
N THR A 66 -4.03 -9.99 -4.00
CA THR A 66 -2.81 -9.78 -3.23
C THR A 66 -2.20 -8.45 -3.66
N ILE A 67 -2.01 -7.54 -2.70
CA ILE A 67 -1.31 -6.27 -2.95
C ILE A 67 0.11 -6.36 -2.41
N TYR A 68 1.07 -5.93 -3.21
CA TYR A 68 2.45 -5.72 -2.79
C TYR A 68 2.73 -4.22 -2.74
N ILE A 69 3.11 -3.73 -1.56
CA ILE A 69 3.49 -2.32 -1.37
C ILE A 69 4.97 -2.30 -1.00
N SER A 70 5.81 -1.75 -1.87
CA SER A 70 7.23 -1.56 -1.59
C SER A 70 7.55 -0.08 -1.56
N TYR A 71 8.28 0.38 -0.55
CA TYR A 71 8.66 1.79 -0.46
C TYR A 71 10.04 1.98 0.17
N ILE A 72 10.64 3.13 -0.14
CA ILE A 72 11.84 3.66 0.51
C ILE A 72 11.41 4.87 1.34
N PRO A 73 11.46 4.80 2.68
CA PRO A 73 11.01 5.91 3.52
C PRO A 73 11.95 7.11 3.42
N ASP A 74 11.37 8.31 3.55
CA ASP A 74 12.12 9.51 3.91
C ASP A 74 12.16 9.63 5.44
N GLN A 75 11.39 10.55 6.04
CA GLN A 75 11.35 10.77 7.48
C GLN A 75 10.26 9.96 8.19
N LYS A 76 9.19 9.57 7.48
CA LYS A 76 8.04 8.85 8.05
C LYS A 76 7.93 7.43 7.48
N MET A 77 7.35 6.56 8.29
CA MET A 77 7.04 5.17 7.96
C MET A 77 5.60 4.87 8.41
N VAL A 78 4.82 4.23 7.55
CA VAL A 78 3.45 3.80 7.88
C VAL A 78 3.47 2.70 8.96
N GLU A 79 2.54 2.80 9.91
CA GLU A 79 2.32 1.80 10.94
C GLU A 79 1.48 0.64 10.42
N SER A 80 1.91 -0.60 10.66
CA SER A 80 1.37 -1.78 9.98
C SER A 80 -0.07 -2.12 10.38
N LYS A 81 -0.49 -1.86 11.63
CA LYS A 81 -1.89 -2.07 12.04
C LYS A 81 -2.80 -1.02 11.42
N SER A 82 -2.38 0.25 11.35
CA SER A 82 -3.11 1.32 10.68
C SER A 82 -3.30 1.00 9.19
N LEU A 83 -2.24 0.51 8.51
CA LEU A 83 -2.30 0.05 7.12
C LEU A 83 -3.30 -1.11 6.95
N LYS A 84 -3.29 -2.09 7.84
CA LYS A 84 -4.27 -3.18 7.82
C LYS A 84 -5.71 -2.66 7.90
N LEU A 85 -5.97 -1.75 8.83
CA LEU A 85 -7.31 -1.18 9.03
C LEU A 85 -7.74 -0.30 7.85
N TYR A 86 -6.80 0.44 7.28
CA TYR A 86 -6.99 1.18 6.04
C TYR A 86 -7.37 0.25 4.87
N LEU A 87 -6.66 -0.85 4.64
CA LEU A 87 -7.00 -1.81 3.58
C LEU A 87 -8.37 -2.47 3.81
N PHE A 88 -8.76 -2.73 5.06
CA PHE A 88 -10.10 -3.23 5.37
C PHE A 88 -11.21 -2.20 5.12
N SER A 89 -10.89 -0.90 5.13
CA SER A 89 -11.84 0.16 4.80
C SER A 89 -12.33 0.10 3.34
N PHE A 90 -11.60 -0.58 2.46
CA PHE A 90 -12.03 -0.82 1.07
C PHE A 90 -13.09 -1.92 0.92
N ARG A 91 -13.35 -2.72 1.97
CA ARG A 91 -14.16 -3.94 1.88
C ARG A 91 -15.55 -3.71 1.26
N ASN A 92 -16.23 -2.62 1.62
CA ASN A 92 -17.52 -2.26 1.05
C ASN A 92 -17.43 -1.03 0.13
N HIS A 93 -16.23 -0.62 -0.24
CA HIS A 93 -15.99 0.49 -1.17
C HIS A 93 -16.00 -0.03 -2.61
N GLY A 94 -16.77 0.63 -3.47
CA GLY A 94 -16.92 0.26 -4.87
C GLY A 94 -15.99 1.07 -5.76
N ASP A 95 -14.95 0.46 -6.32
CA ASP A 95 -14.04 1.14 -7.25
C ASP A 95 -13.36 0.17 -8.24
N PHE A 96 -12.81 0.70 -9.33
CA PHE A 96 -12.02 -0.09 -10.28
C PHE A 96 -10.68 -0.51 -9.66
N HIS A 97 -10.08 -1.59 -10.19
CA HIS A 97 -8.85 -2.15 -9.63
C HIS A 97 -7.69 -1.17 -9.76
N GLU A 98 -7.62 -0.49 -10.91
CA GLU A 98 -6.64 0.53 -11.25
C GLU A 98 -6.75 1.75 -10.33
N ASP A 99 -7.98 2.21 -10.09
CA ASP A 99 -8.25 3.35 -9.22
C ASP A 99 -7.90 3.02 -7.76
N CYS A 100 -8.29 1.84 -7.26
CA CYS A 100 -7.88 1.34 -5.95
C CYS A 100 -6.36 1.41 -5.75
N MET A 101 -5.54 0.95 -6.71
CA MET A 101 -4.08 0.97 -6.55
C MET A 101 -3.52 2.39 -6.50
N ASN A 102 -4.07 3.31 -7.32
CA ASN A 102 -3.68 4.72 -7.31
C ASN A 102 -4.08 5.42 -6.00
N ILE A 103 -5.29 5.18 -5.49
CA ILE A 103 -5.78 5.74 -4.23
C ILE A 103 -4.88 5.29 -3.08
N ILE A 104 -4.59 3.99 -2.99
CA ILE A 104 -3.68 3.42 -1.99
C ILE A 104 -2.31 4.11 -2.05
N MET A 105 -1.76 4.29 -3.25
CA MET A 105 -0.48 4.97 -3.42
C MET A 105 -0.55 6.44 -2.99
N ASN A 106 -1.59 7.17 -3.38
CA ASN A 106 -1.75 8.59 -3.09
C ASN A 106 -1.87 8.87 -1.58
N ASP A 107 -2.70 8.11 -0.87
CA ASP A 107 -2.87 8.26 0.58
C ASP A 107 -1.57 7.95 1.33
N LEU A 108 -0.81 6.96 0.85
CA LEU A 108 0.49 6.61 1.42
C LEU A 108 1.57 7.65 1.11
N ILE A 109 1.52 8.30 -0.06
CA ILE A 109 2.38 9.44 -0.39
C ILE A 109 2.06 10.62 0.54
N GLU A 110 0.78 10.96 0.70
CA GLU A 110 0.34 12.04 1.58
C GLU A 110 0.76 11.79 3.04
N LEU A 111 0.62 10.55 3.52
CA LEU A 111 1.00 10.17 4.87
C LEU A 111 2.53 10.24 5.13
N MET A 112 3.34 9.80 4.17
CA MET A 112 4.75 9.49 4.41
C MET A 112 5.77 10.41 3.71
N ASP A 113 5.38 11.11 2.65
CA ASP A 113 6.30 11.78 1.71
C ASP A 113 7.53 10.88 1.37
N PRO A 114 7.31 9.66 0.85
CA PRO A 114 8.38 8.69 0.68
C PRO A 114 9.35 9.12 -0.42
N LYS A 115 10.60 8.66 -0.34
CA LYS A 115 11.56 8.81 -1.42
C LYS A 115 11.08 8.09 -2.69
N TYR A 116 10.59 6.86 -2.50
CA TYR A 116 10.07 6.00 -3.56
C TYR A 116 8.94 5.14 -3.00
N ILE A 117 7.91 4.86 -3.79
CA ILE A 117 6.85 3.89 -3.47
C ILE A 117 6.32 3.22 -4.73
N GLU A 118 5.91 1.96 -4.61
CA GLU A 118 5.17 1.23 -5.63
C GLU A 118 4.06 0.39 -4.99
N VAL A 119 2.95 0.28 -5.70
CA VAL A 119 1.79 -0.55 -5.34
C VAL A 119 1.49 -1.46 -6.53
N TRP A 120 1.53 -2.77 -6.29
CA TRP A 120 1.24 -3.79 -7.29
C TRP A 120 0.10 -4.67 -6.80
N GLY A 121 -1.07 -4.55 -7.42
CA GLY A 121 -2.20 -5.43 -7.18
C GLY A 121 -2.18 -6.61 -8.12
N LYS A 122 -2.44 -7.81 -7.60
CA LYS A 122 -2.71 -9.01 -8.40
C LYS A 122 -4.09 -9.55 -8.06
N PHE A 123 -5.06 -9.34 -8.95
CA PHE A 123 -6.47 -9.65 -8.68
C PHE A 123 -6.86 -11.05 -9.15
N THR A 124 -7.78 -11.69 -8.44
CA THR A 124 -8.40 -12.94 -8.90
C THR A 124 -9.23 -12.70 -10.16
N PRO A 125 -9.28 -13.67 -11.10
CA PRO A 125 -9.91 -13.46 -12.39
C PRO A 125 -11.43 -13.30 -12.33
N ARG A 126 -11.97 -12.44 -13.20
CA ARG A 126 -13.40 -12.34 -13.52
C ARG A 126 -13.64 -12.53 -15.00
N GLY A 127 -14.64 -13.35 -15.34
CA GLY A 127 -14.88 -13.72 -16.75
C GLY A 127 -13.67 -14.40 -17.41
N GLY A 128 -12.81 -15.05 -16.61
CA GLY A 128 -11.59 -15.71 -17.07
C GLY A 128 -10.36 -14.80 -17.21
N ILE A 129 -10.47 -13.51 -16.87
CA ILE A 129 -9.38 -12.52 -17.02
C ILE A 129 -9.05 -11.93 -15.65
N SER A 130 -7.77 -11.97 -15.25
CA SER A 130 -7.23 -11.21 -14.11
C SER A 130 -6.69 -9.86 -14.58
N ILE A 131 -6.62 -8.90 -13.66
CA ILE A 131 -6.08 -7.57 -13.90
C ILE A 131 -5.05 -7.32 -12.80
N ASP A 132 -3.84 -6.98 -13.21
CA ASP A 132 -2.72 -6.78 -12.28
C ASP A 132 -2.16 -5.34 -12.40
N PRO A 133 -2.82 -4.33 -11.81
CA PRO A 133 -2.36 -2.94 -11.94
C PRO A 133 -1.07 -2.72 -11.14
N TYR A 134 -0.12 -2.03 -11.76
CA TYR A 134 1.11 -1.56 -11.14
C TYR A 134 1.24 -0.05 -11.26
N VAL A 135 1.48 0.62 -10.14
CA VAL A 135 1.76 2.05 -10.09
C VAL A 135 2.98 2.31 -9.21
N ASN A 136 3.75 3.34 -9.55
CA ASN A 136 4.86 3.76 -8.73
C ASN A 136 5.04 5.28 -8.74
N TYR A 137 5.82 5.75 -7.77
CA TYR A 137 6.15 7.15 -7.59
C TYR A 137 7.57 7.27 -7.05
N GLY A 138 8.28 8.28 -7.54
CA GLY A 138 9.56 8.72 -7.00
C GLY A 138 9.54 10.22 -6.79
N LYS A 139 10.17 10.69 -5.70
CA LYS A 139 10.21 12.11 -5.36
C LYS A 139 10.75 12.95 -6.53
N PRO A 140 10.00 13.95 -7.04
CA PRO A 140 10.40 14.72 -8.23
C PRO A 140 11.76 15.39 -8.09
N LEU A 141 12.47 15.50 -9.20
CA LEU A 141 13.81 16.10 -9.30
C LEU A 141 14.85 15.40 -8.41
N THR A 142 14.70 14.09 -8.22
CA THR A 142 15.65 13.25 -7.49
C THR A 142 15.95 11.96 -8.25
N LYS A 143 17.00 11.23 -7.81
CA LYS A 143 17.31 9.89 -8.33
C LYS A 143 16.16 8.88 -8.16
N PHE A 144 15.18 9.16 -7.30
CA PHE A 144 14.04 8.27 -7.10
C PHE A 144 12.97 8.41 -8.19
N GLU A 145 12.87 9.59 -8.82
CA GLU A 145 12.06 9.78 -10.03
C GLU A 145 12.64 8.96 -11.19
N GLU A 146 13.97 9.03 -11.40
CA GLU A 146 14.67 8.18 -12.37
C GLU A 146 14.48 6.68 -12.06
N MET A 147 14.53 6.31 -10.77
CA MET A 147 14.24 4.94 -10.32
C MET A 147 12.81 4.51 -10.65
N ALA A 148 11.81 5.39 -10.46
CA ALA A 148 10.42 5.11 -10.78
C ALA A 148 10.24 4.88 -12.28
N HIS A 149 10.81 5.74 -13.13
CA HIS A 149 10.83 5.55 -14.58
C HIS A 149 11.52 4.24 -14.98
N TYR A 150 12.70 3.97 -14.42
CA TYR A 150 13.44 2.74 -14.70
C TYR A 150 12.63 1.49 -14.32
N ARG A 151 12.02 1.48 -13.13
CA ARG A 151 11.21 0.33 -12.67
C ARG A 151 9.95 0.16 -13.50
N LEU A 152 9.31 1.25 -13.92
CA LEU A 152 8.13 1.19 -14.79
C LEU A 152 8.50 0.68 -16.19
N MET A 153 9.59 1.17 -16.78
CA MET A 153 10.06 0.71 -18.10
C MET A 153 10.48 -0.76 -18.14
N ASN A 154 10.92 -1.30 -17.00
CA ASN A 154 11.32 -2.69 -16.86
C ASN A 154 10.29 -3.53 -16.08
N HIS A 155 9.09 -3.00 -15.85
CA HIS A 155 8.05 -3.71 -15.11
C HIS A 155 7.56 -4.90 -15.94
N ASP A 156 7.46 -6.06 -15.28
CA ASP A 156 6.86 -7.28 -15.83
C ASP A 156 7.38 -7.73 -17.21
N LEU A 157 8.68 -7.48 -17.50
CA LEU A 157 9.34 -7.98 -18.71
C LEU A 157 9.32 -9.51 -18.83
N TYR A 158 9.16 -10.20 -17.70
CA TYR A 158 9.07 -11.65 -17.58
C TYR A 158 7.80 -12.00 -16.79
N PRO A 159 6.63 -11.93 -17.44
CA PRO A 159 5.36 -12.18 -16.76
C PRO A 159 5.32 -13.60 -16.21
N GLU A 160 4.69 -13.74 -15.05
CA GLU A 160 4.48 -15.06 -14.46
C GLU A 160 3.42 -15.85 -15.23
N LYS A 161 3.45 -17.17 -15.09
CA LYS A 161 2.43 -18.02 -15.68
C LYS A 161 1.12 -17.89 -14.88
N ILE A 162 0.05 -17.45 -15.54
CA ILE A 162 -1.31 -17.45 -15.00
C ILE A 162 -2.16 -18.48 -15.75
N ASP A 163 -2.61 -19.52 -15.04
CA ASP A 163 -3.51 -20.56 -15.58
C ASP A 163 -4.86 -20.63 -14.85
N ASN A 164 -5.15 -19.64 -14.01
CA ASN A 164 -6.37 -19.52 -13.21
C ASN A 164 -6.62 -20.73 -12.28
N ARG A 165 -5.56 -21.37 -11.78
CA ARG A 165 -5.62 -22.52 -10.86
C ARG A 165 -4.60 -22.43 -9.73
#